data_AF-A0A7R8VUX5-F1
#
_entry.id   AF-A0A7R8VUX5-F1
#
_cell.length_a   1.000
_cell.length_b   1.000
_cell.length_c   1.000
_cell.angle_alpha   90.00
_cell.angle_beta   90.00
_cell.angle_gamma   90.00
#
_symmetry.space_group_name_H-M   'P 1'
#
loop_
_entity.id
_entity.type
_entity.pdbx_description
1 polymer ?
#
loop_
_entity_poly.entity_id
_entity_poly.type
_entity_poly.pdbx_seq_one_letter_code
_entity_poly.pdbx_strand_id
1 'polypeptide(L)'
;MLAHLREFVRTLDIPLEHIQRFLVYRIATTPASVSHQTPEQATNQAADSPETMETDNAPTEHPVTVNNVKPEAELIPGAIVMDTSLPDVLLSAEPWHADVPSDWVPIITRDSQRQRRQNPQPPFSDAYLSGMPSKRRKVVSSAKPQGSLSQVISESVCTAVNAAGVGPVLVRDTVSQAAGNDTAIQLAYQEQLRAAVQESLAQNTDYSSTRFPNTAKYFTK
;
A
#
# COMPACT_ATOMS: atom_id res chain seq x y z
N MET A 1 -12.66 -45.58 -10.55
CA MET A 1 -13.27 -44.27 -10.21
C MET A 1 -14.21 -43.71 -11.28
N LEU A 2 -13.84 -43.69 -12.57
CA LEU A 2 -14.71 -43.14 -13.64
C LEU A 2 -16.05 -43.88 -13.87
N ALA A 3 -16.11 -45.19 -13.58
CA ALA A 3 -17.33 -45.99 -13.74
C ALA A 3 -18.42 -45.61 -12.72
N HIS A 4 -18.05 -45.32 -11.47
CA HIS A 4 -19.00 -44.93 -10.42
C HIS A 4 -19.57 -43.53 -10.65
N LEU A 5 -18.79 -42.62 -11.24
CA LEU A 5 -19.27 -41.28 -11.61
C LEU A 5 -20.36 -41.34 -12.69
N ARG A 6 -20.22 -42.24 -13.67
CA ARG A 6 -21.21 -42.40 -14.74
C ARG A 6 -22.53 -42.96 -14.23
N GLU A 7 -22.48 -43.90 -13.29
CA GLU A 7 -23.68 -44.44 -12.66
C GLU A 7 -24.37 -43.39 -11.79
N PHE A 8 -23.60 -42.63 -11.00
CA PHE A 8 -24.11 -41.54 -10.17
C PHE A 8 -24.82 -40.45 -10.99
N VAL A 9 -24.27 -40.07 -12.14
CA VAL A 9 -24.90 -39.07 -13.04
C VAL A 9 -26.19 -39.60 -13.67
N ARG A 10 -26.33 -40.91 -13.90
CA ARG A 10 -27.58 -41.50 -14.42
C ARG A 10 -28.71 -41.53 -13.38
N THR A 11 -28.38 -41.58 -12.10
CA THR A 11 -29.38 -41.61 -11.00
C THR A 11 -29.85 -40.23 -10.55
N LEU A 12 -29.19 -39.16 -11.00
CA LEU A 12 -29.58 -37.80 -10.69
C LEU A 12 -30.65 -37.35 -11.69
N ASP A 13 -31.87 -37.17 -11.21
CA ASP A 13 -32.98 -36.58 -11.97
C ASP A 13 -32.80 -35.05 -12.05
N ILE A 14 -31.69 -34.63 -12.67
CA ILE A 14 -31.31 -33.24 -12.84
C ILE A 14 -31.28 -32.97 -14.35
N PRO A 15 -32.10 -32.02 -14.86
CA PRO A 15 -32.13 -31.71 -16.27
C PRO A 15 -30.76 -31.20 -16.76
N LEU A 16 -30.31 -31.72 -17.90
CA LEU A 16 -28.95 -31.58 -18.44
C LEU A 16 -28.47 -30.13 -18.58
N GLU A 17 -29.41 -29.20 -18.75
CA GLU A 17 -29.18 -27.75 -18.84
C GLU A 17 -28.62 -27.12 -17.56
N HIS A 18 -28.87 -27.71 -16.38
CA HIS A 18 -28.28 -27.24 -15.12
C HIS A 18 -26.84 -27.72 -14.93
N ILE A 19 -26.45 -28.80 -15.61
CA ILE A 19 -25.13 -29.44 -15.45
C ILE A 19 -24.11 -28.85 -16.44
N GLN A 20 -24.56 -28.34 -17.58
CA GLN A 20 -23.68 -27.77 -18.62
C GLN A 20 -22.77 -26.66 -18.11
N ARG A 21 -23.22 -25.84 -17.15
CA ARG A 21 -22.42 -24.73 -16.58
C ARG A 21 -21.22 -25.20 -15.74
N PHE A 22 -21.20 -26.48 -15.34
CA PHE A 22 -20.20 -27.02 -14.42
C PHE A 22 -19.30 -28.09 -15.07
N LEU A 23 -19.47 -28.36 -16.37
CA LEU A 23 -18.63 -29.32 -17.11
C LEU A 23 -17.30 -28.69 -17.52
N VAL A 24 -16.22 -29.11 -16.86
CA VAL A 24 -14.84 -28.76 -17.25
C VAL A 24 -14.27 -29.87 -18.12
N TYR A 25 -14.09 -29.60 -19.42
CA TYR A 25 -13.45 -30.54 -20.34
C TYR A 25 -11.93 -30.52 -20.16
N ARG A 26 -11.37 -31.60 -19.63
CA ARG A 26 -9.92 -31.83 -19.65
C ARG A 26 -9.49 -32.23 -21.07
N ILE A 27 -8.82 -31.32 -21.76
CA ILE A 27 -8.11 -31.62 -22.99
C ILE A 27 -6.88 -32.45 -22.61
N ALA A 28 -6.77 -33.68 -23.11
CA ALA A 28 -5.59 -34.51 -22.89
C ALA A 28 -4.44 -33.96 -23.74
N THR A 29 -3.53 -33.19 -23.14
CA THR A 29 -2.22 -32.89 -23.72
C THR A 29 -1.29 -34.08 -23.50
N THR A 30 -0.97 -34.77 -24.58
CA THR A 30 -0.03 -35.90 -24.66
C THR A 30 1.42 -35.42 -24.40
N PRO A 31 2.30 -36.23 -23.78
CA PRO A 31 3.45 -35.74 -23.02
C PRO A 31 4.71 -35.54 -23.88
N ALA A 32 5.44 -34.45 -23.63
CA ALA A 32 6.81 -34.28 -24.11
C ALA A 32 7.79 -34.65 -22.98
N SER A 33 8.60 -35.67 -23.21
CA SER A 33 9.68 -36.16 -22.35
C SER A 33 10.63 -35.05 -21.90
N VAL A 34 10.95 -35.02 -20.61
CA VAL A 34 12.20 -34.42 -20.12
C VAL A 34 12.83 -35.38 -19.12
N SER A 35 13.94 -35.98 -19.55
CA SER A 35 14.81 -36.84 -18.76
C SER A 35 15.35 -36.12 -17.53
N HIS A 36 15.33 -36.80 -16.40
CA HIS A 36 16.15 -36.48 -15.24
C HIS A 36 17.62 -36.75 -15.56
N GLN A 37 18.48 -35.75 -15.34
CA GLN A 37 19.89 -35.97 -15.01
C GLN A 37 20.31 -35.00 -13.90
N THR A 38 20.73 -35.58 -12.77
CA THR A 38 21.57 -35.00 -11.72
C THR A 38 23.01 -34.94 -12.22
N PRO A 39 23.80 -33.92 -11.87
CA PRO A 39 24.93 -34.19 -10.97
C PRO A 39 25.24 -33.09 -9.93
N GLU A 40 25.56 -33.58 -8.73
CA GLU A 40 26.70 -33.25 -7.85
C GLU A 40 27.10 -31.81 -7.48
N GLN A 41 26.96 -31.55 -6.17
CA GLN A 41 27.92 -30.97 -5.22
C GLN A 41 29.02 -30.00 -5.70
N ALA A 42 29.00 -28.80 -5.09
CA ALA A 42 30.21 -28.20 -4.54
C ALA A 42 29.88 -27.40 -3.27
N THR A 43 30.40 -27.90 -2.15
CA THR A 43 30.49 -27.28 -0.83
C THR A 43 31.15 -25.91 -0.89
N ASN A 44 30.60 -24.92 -0.19
CA ASN A 44 31.39 -23.93 0.56
C ASN A 44 30.58 -23.45 1.76
N GLN A 45 31.01 -23.92 2.93
CA GLN A 45 30.62 -23.40 4.23
C GLN A 45 31.39 -22.11 4.49
N ALA A 46 30.69 -21.08 4.93
CA ALA A 46 31.22 -20.06 5.83
C ALA A 46 30.13 -19.80 6.86
N ALA A 47 30.42 -20.24 8.09
CA ALA A 47 29.62 -20.00 9.27
C ALA A 47 29.70 -18.51 9.65
N ASP A 48 28.56 -17.90 9.97
CA ASP A 48 28.50 -16.96 11.10
C ASP A 48 27.07 -16.90 11.67
N SER A 49 27.01 -16.65 12.98
CA SER A 49 25.94 -17.00 13.93
C SER A 49 24.56 -16.37 13.69
N PRO A 50 23.46 -17.01 14.14
CA PRO A 50 22.22 -16.31 14.43
C PRO A 50 22.37 -15.62 15.80
N GLU A 51 22.43 -14.29 15.81
CA GLU A 51 22.28 -13.54 17.06
C GLU A 51 20.91 -13.83 17.67
N THR A 52 20.98 -14.36 18.89
CA THR A 52 19.90 -14.66 19.81
C THR A 52 19.17 -13.38 20.19
N MET A 53 17.83 -13.40 20.10
CA MET A 53 16.97 -12.34 20.62
C MET A 53 17.18 -12.19 22.13
N GLU A 54 17.70 -11.05 22.55
CA GLU A 54 17.72 -10.65 23.97
C GLU A 54 16.33 -10.09 24.31
N THR A 55 15.48 -10.94 24.91
CA THR A 55 14.25 -10.48 25.55
C THR A 55 14.60 -9.96 26.93
N ASP A 56 14.68 -8.64 27.09
CA ASP A 56 14.66 -8.05 28.43
C ASP A 56 13.25 -8.12 28.99
N ASN A 57 13.17 -8.74 30.17
CA ASN A 57 11.98 -8.98 30.95
C ASN A 57 12.28 -8.47 32.35
N ALA A 58 11.51 -7.50 32.83
CA ALA A 58 10.83 -7.50 34.14
C ALA A 58 10.34 -6.06 34.47
N PRO A 59 9.68 -5.83 35.62
CA PRO A 59 8.25 -6.04 35.82
C PRO A 59 7.58 -4.73 36.30
N THR A 60 6.26 -4.71 36.46
CA THR A 60 5.53 -4.20 37.66
C THR A 60 4.09 -3.87 37.30
N GLU A 61 3.21 -4.59 37.99
CA GLU A 61 1.78 -4.41 38.09
C GLU A 61 1.44 -3.05 38.71
N HIS A 62 0.49 -2.30 38.14
CA HIS A 62 -0.43 -1.46 38.93
C HIS A 62 -1.77 -1.29 38.16
N PRO A 63 -2.91 -1.35 38.86
CA PRO A 63 -4.24 -1.40 38.27
C PRO A 63 -4.70 0.02 37.90
N VAL A 64 -5.33 0.20 36.74
CA VAL A 64 -6.03 1.45 36.43
C VAL A 64 -7.51 1.17 36.22
N THR A 65 -8.24 1.54 37.26
CA THR A 65 -9.68 1.75 37.40
C THR A 65 -10.41 2.10 36.11
N VAL A 66 -11.50 1.36 35.85
CA VAL A 66 -12.52 1.69 34.86
C VAL A 66 -13.22 2.98 35.28
N ASN A 67 -12.81 4.11 34.69
CA ASN A 67 -13.60 5.33 34.74
C ASN A 67 -14.38 5.49 33.43
N ASN A 68 -15.69 5.26 33.57
CA ASN A 68 -16.72 5.45 32.57
C ASN A 68 -16.83 6.94 32.22
N VAL A 69 -16.16 7.37 31.14
CA VAL A 69 -16.32 8.72 30.57
C VAL A 69 -17.03 8.58 29.21
N LYS A 70 -18.23 9.15 29.19
CA LYS A 70 -19.11 9.41 28.04
C LYS A 70 -18.30 9.92 26.84
N PRO A 71 -18.48 9.40 25.60
CA PRO A 71 -17.80 9.94 24.45
C PRO A 71 -18.52 11.22 24.03
N GLU A 72 -17.96 12.37 24.40
CA GLU A 72 -18.27 13.64 23.77
C GLU A 72 -17.45 13.71 22.48
N ALA A 73 -18.14 13.78 21.35
CA ALA A 73 -17.54 13.71 20.03
C ALA A 73 -16.74 14.99 19.74
N GLU A 74 -15.43 14.96 20.02
CA GLU A 74 -14.51 15.94 19.48
C GLU A 74 -14.41 15.74 17.95
N LEU A 75 -14.79 16.79 17.22
CA LEU A 75 -14.68 16.88 15.78
C LEU A 75 -13.21 16.88 15.36
N ILE A 76 -12.73 15.73 14.89
CA ILE A 76 -11.43 15.58 14.22
C ILE A 76 -11.51 16.28 12.85
N PRO A 77 -10.69 17.28 12.55
CA PRO A 77 -10.61 17.85 11.21
C PRO A 77 -10.07 16.79 10.23
N GLY A 78 -10.91 16.31 9.32
CA GLY A 78 -10.58 15.25 8.36
C GLY A 78 -11.19 13.87 8.66
N ALA A 79 -11.90 13.71 9.78
CA ALA A 79 -12.75 12.55 9.95
C ALA A 79 -13.87 12.58 8.91
N ILE A 80 -13.88 11.56 8.04
CA ILE A 80 -15.06 11.22 7.27
C ILE A 80 -16.18 11.13 8.29
N VAL A 81 -17.22 11.97 8.18
CA VAL A 81 -18.45 11.80 8.97
C VAL A 81 -18.86 10.35 8.74
N MET A 82 -18.68 9.52 9.76
CA MET A 82 -19.07 8.12 9.71
C MET A 82 -20.58 8.12 9.78
N ASP A 83 -21.22 8.39 8.64
CA ASP A 83 -22.61 8.01 8.42
C ASP A 83 -22.72 6.50 8.65
N THR A 84 -23.09 6.15 9.88
CA THR A 84 -23.28 4.78 10.33
C THR A 84 -24.58 4.20 9.81
N SER A 85 -25.43 5.02 9.16
CA SER A 85 -26.65 4.54 8.55
C SER A 85 -26.31 3.64 7.37
N LEU A 86 -26.90 2.44 7.38
CA LEU A 86 -26.83 1.54 6.23
C LEU A 86 -27.88 2.00 5.22
N PRO A 87 -27.51 2.12 3.93
CA PRO A 87 -28.49 2.42 2.90
C PRO A 87 -29.51 1.29 2.83
N ASP A 88 -30.77 1.64 2.59
CA ASP A 88 -31.79 0.65 2.25
C ASP A 88 -31.46 0.12 0.84
N VAL A 89 -31.16 -1.18 0.75
CA VAL A 89 -30.75 -1.83 -0.50
C VAL A 89 -31.75 -2.92 -0.84
N LEU A 90 -32.36 -2.80 -2.02
CA LEU A 90 -33.16 -3.87 -2.59
C LEU A 90 -32.25 -5.05 -2.98
N LEU A 91 -32.36 -6.14 -2.22
CA LEU A 91 -31.67 -7.40 -2.51
C LEU A 91 -32.00 -7.84 -3.96
N SER A 92 -30.98 -8.25 -4.72
CA SER A 92 -31.03 -8.58 -6.15
C SER A 92 -31.07 -7.42 -7.16
N ALA A 93 -30.95 -6.15 -6.74
CA ALA A 93 -30.81 -5.03 -7.69
C ALA A 93 -29.52 -5.09 -8.53
N GLU A 94 -28.41 -5.54 -7.94
CA GLU A 94 -27.12 -5.70 -8.60
C GLU A 94 -26.72 -7.18 -8.66
N PRO A 95 -26.01 -7.63 -9.72
CA PRO A 95 -25.69 -9.03 -9.93
C PRO A 95 -24.84 -9.64 -8.81
N TRP A 96 -23.96 -8.84 -8.17
CA TRP A 96 -23.10 -9.30 -7.07
C TRP A 96 -23.86 -9.54 -5.76
N HIS A 97 -25.11 -9.06 -5.62
CA HIS A 97 -25.91 -9.25 -4.39
C HIS A 97 -26.19 -10.73 -4.08
N ALA A 98 -26.21 -11.60 -5.09
CA ALA A 98 -26.44 -13.03 -4.92
C ALA A 98 -25.17 -13.80 -4.51
N ASP A 99 -23.99 -13.23 -4.73
CA ASP A 99 -22.70 -13.88 -4.50
C ASP A 99 -22.17 -13.68 -3.07
N VAL A 100 -22.80 -12.79 -2.29
CA VAL A 100 -22.43 -12.46 -0.91
C VAL A 100 -23.61 -12.64 0.03
N PRO A 101 -23.39 -12.85 1.35
CA PRO A 101 -24.45 -12.83 2.33
C PRO A 101 -25.29 -11.54 2.26
N SER A 102 -26.62 -11.65 2.42
CA SER A 102 -27.55 -10.51 2.35
C SER A 102 -27.14 -9.37 3.28
N ASP A 103 -26.60 -9.70 4.44
CA ASP A 103 -26.24 -8.74 5.48
C ASP A 103 -24.99 -7.91 5.10
N TRP A 104 -24.21 -8.38 4.11
CA TRP A 104 -23.05 -7.66 3.58
C TRP A 104 -23.45 -6.69 2.47
N VAL A 105 -24.61 -6.88 1.84
CA VAL A 105 -25.05 -6.05 0.70
C VAL A 105 -25.18 -4.57 1.08
N PRO A 106 -25.83 -4.18 2.20
CA PRO A 106 -25.88 -2.77 2.61
C PRO A 106 -24.50 -2.21 2.95
N ILE A 107 -23.61 -3.02 3.52
CA ILE A 107 -22.24 -2.63 3.92
C ILE A 107 -21.40 -2.35 2.67
N ILE A 108 -21.35 -3.29 1.72
CA ILE A 108 -20.58 -3.15 0.48
C ILE A 108 -21.11 -2.00 -0.36
N THR A 109 -22.44 -1.80 -0.40
CA THR A 109 -23.07 -0.68 -1.12
C THR A 109 -22.62 0.66 -0.54
N ARG A 110 -22.68 0.81 0.79
CA ARG A 110 -22.19 2.01 1.48
C ARG A 110 -20.70 2.22 1.23
N ASP A 111 -19.89 1.18 1.36
CA ASP A 111 -18.44 1.27 1.23
C ASP A 111 -18.03 1.60 -0.22
N SER A 112 -18.75 1.09 -1.23
CA SER A 112 -18.57 1.47 -2.63
C SER A 112 -18.87 2.95 -2.87
N GLN A 113 -19.98 3.47 -2.32
CA GLN A 113 -20.28 4.91 -2.40
C GLN A 113 -19.23 5.76 -1.69
N ARG A 114 -18.67 5.29 -0.57
CA ARG A 114 -17.59 5.95 0.16
C ARG A 114 -16.29 5.95 -0.63
N GLN A 115 -15.88 4.81 -1.19
CA GLN A 115 -14.66 4.65 -2.00
C GLN A 115 -14.67 5.59 -3.21
N ARG A 116 -15.84 5.83 -3.83
CA ARG A 116 -15.99 6.81 -4.93
C ARG A 116 -15.66 8.24 -4.53
N ARG A 117 -15.72 8.57 -3.23
CA ARG A 117 -15.43 9.90 -2.67
C ARG A 117 -14.13 9.93 -1.87
N GLN A 118 -13.35 8.84 -1.85
CA GLN A 118 -12.11 8.81 -1.10
C GLN A 118 -11.07 9.72 -1.75
N ASN A 119 -10.38 10.47 -0.90
CA ASN A 119 -9.22 11.23 -1.32
C ASN A 119 -8.12 10.27 -1.82
N PRO A 120 -7.28 10.73 -2.77
CA PRO A 120 -6.11 9.95 -3.18
C PRO A 120 -5.25 9.60 -1.96
N GLN A 121 -4.82 8.35 -1.91
CA GLN A 121 -3.99 7.83 -0.83
C GLN A 121 -2.67 8.61 -0.76
N PRO A 122 -2.32 9.22 0.39
CA PRO A 122 -1.01 9.85 0.56
C PRO A 122 0.12 8.81 0.50
N PRO A 123 1.37 9.24 0.25
CA PRO A 123 2.53 8.35 0.24
C PRO A 123 2.62 7.52 1.53
N PHE A 124 2.89 6.23 1.39
CA PHE A 124 3.03 5.34 2.55
C PHE A 124 4.29 5.67 3.36
N SER A 125 4.18 5.52 4.68
CA SER A 125 5.31 5.66 5.59
C SER A 125 6.36 4.57 5.39
N ASP A 126 7.61 4.85 5.76
CA ASP A 126 8.69 3.86 5.63
C ASP A 126 8.46 2.60 6.48
N ALA A 127 7.76 2.74 7.62
CA ALA A 127 7.33 1.61 8.44
C ALA A 127 6.32 0.70 7.73
N TYR A 128 5.42 1.26 6.91
CA TYR A 128 4.53 0.44 6.09
C TYR A 128 5.28 -0.21 4.92
N LEU A 129 6.17 0.54 4.26
CA LEU A 129 6.96 0.04 3.13
C LEU A 129 7.90 -1.10 3.53
N SER A 130 8.39 -1.12 4.77
CA SER A 130 9.28 -2.18 5.30
C SER A 130 8.59 -3.54 5.43
N GLY A 131 7.25 -3.56 5.56
CA GLY A 131 6.45 -4.80 5.54
C GLY A 131 6.08 -5.27 4.12
N MET A 132 6.25 -4.43 3.10
CA MET A 132 5.94 -4.79 1.72
C MET A 132 7.05 -5.67 1.10
N PRO A 133 6.70 -6.59 0.18
CA PRO A 133 7.68 -7.34 -0.61
C PRO A 133 8.67 -6.41 -1.31
N SER A 134 9.94 -6.83 -1.42
CA SER A 134 11.03 -6.02 -1.97
C SER A 134 10.74 -5.46 -3.36
N LYS A 135 10.07 -6.23 -4.22
CA LYS A 135 9.65 -5.76 -5.56
C LYS A 135 8.69 -4.59 -5.49
N ARG A 136 7.67 -4.66 -4.61
CA ARG A 136 6.71 -3.55 -4.41
C ARG A 136 7.40 -2.35 -3.78
N ARG A 137 8.25 -2.58 -2.77
CA ARG A 137 9.03 -1.52 -2.12
C ARG A 137 9.89 -0.75 -3.12
N LYS A 138 10.58 -1.46 -4.02
CA LYS A 138 11.41 -0.83 -5.06
C LYS A 138 10.61 0.06 -5.99
N VAL A 139 9.43 -0.39 -6.43
CA VAL A 139 8.56 0.38 -7.34
C VAL A 139 7.98 1.62 -6.64
N VAL A 140 7.59 1.52 -5.37
CA VAL A 140 7.05 2.68 -4.63
C VAL A 140 8.17 3.67 -4.30
N SER A 141 9.35 3.19 -3.92
CA SER A 141 10.48 4.05 -3.56
C SER A 141 11.23 4.60 -4.77
N SER A 142 11.07 4.07 -5.99
CA SER A 142 11.78 4.58 -7.17
C SER A 142 11.32 5.99 -7.58
N ALA A 143 10.15 6.43 -7.12
CA ALA A 143 9.67 7.80 -7.32
C ALA A 143 10.28 8.80 -6.31
N LYS A 144 11.00 8.32 -5.28
CA LYS A 144 11.65 9.21 -4.32
C LYS A 144 12.87 9.86 -4.98
N PRO A 145 13.06 11.18 -4.87
CA PRO A 145 14.24 11.84 -5.43
C PRO A 145 15.52 11.21 -4.87
N GLN A 146 16.45 10.85 -5.76
CA GLN A 146 17.73 10.24 -5.40
C GLN A 146 18.88 11.16 -5.82
N GLY A 147 19.99 11.10 -5.08
CA GLY A 147 21.21 11.85 -5.42
C GLY A 147 21.42 13.12 -4.62
N SER A 148 22.28 14.01 -5.13
CA SER A 148 22.61 15.27 -4.47
C SER A 148 21.48 16.30 -4.65
N LEU A 149 21.44 17.31 -3.77
CA LEU A 149 20.45 18.39 -3.85
C LEU A 149 20.40 19.06 -5.24
N SER A 150 21.58 19.29 -5.83
CA SER A 150 21.71 19.86 -7.17
C SER A 150 21.05 18.98 -8.24
N GLN A 151 21.20 17.65 -8.15
CA GLN A 151 20.57 16.70 -9.06
C GLN A 151 19.05 16.71 -8.92
N VAL A 152 18.54 16.71 -7.69
CA VAL A 152 17.10 16.77 -7.42
C VAL A 152 16.47 18.06 -7.94
N ILE A 153 17.13 19.20 -7.75
CA ILE A 153 16.67 20.49 -8.29
C ILE A 153 16.69 20.46 -9.82
N SER A 154 17.78 19.98 -10.43
CA SER A 154 17.88 19.89 -11.89
C SER A 154 16.78 18.98 -12.48
N GLU A 155 16.58 17.80 -11.90
CA GLU A 155 15.58 16.84 -12.36
C GLU A 155 14.15 17.35 -12.16
N SER A 156 13.86 18.00 -11.03
CA SER A 156 12.54 18.59 -10.77
C SER A 156 12.23 19.75 -11.72
N VAL A 157 13.21 20.62 -12.00
CA VAL A 157 13.07 21.71 -12.98
C VAL A 157 12.90 21.14 -14.39
N CYS A 158 13.70 20.14 -14.78
CA CYS A 158 13.55 19.48 -16.08
C CYS A 158 12.15 18.87 -16.24
N THR A 159 11.66 18.17 -15.22
CA THR A 159 10.31 17.57 -15.20
C THR A 159 9.23 18.64 -15.29
N ALA A 160 9.34 19.74 -14.54
CA ALA A 160 8.38 20.84 -14.57
C ALA A 160 8.36 21.57 -15.92
N VAL A 161 9.53 21.85 -16.51
CA VAL A 161 9.64 22.49 -17.83
C VAL A 161 9.10 21.57 -18.93
N ASN A 162 9.34 20.25 -18.82
CA ASN A 162 8.77 19.26 -19.72
C ASN A 162 7.25 19.21 -19.63
N ALA A 163 6.70 19.20 -18.42
CA ALA A 163 5.26 19.22 -18.18
C ALA A 163 4.59 20.52 -18.68
N ALA A 164 5.30 21.66 -18.56
CA ALA A 164 4.83 22.96 -19.04
C ALA A 164 5.00 23.15 -20.56
N GLY A 165 5.67 22.24 -21.27
CA GLY A 165 5.82 22.28 -22.72
C GLY A 165 6.71 23.42 -23.24
N VAL A 166 7.57 24.00 -22.41
CA VAL A 166 8.29 25.24 -22.74
C VAL A 166 9.56 24.96 -23.55
N GLY A 167 9.66 25.51 -24.76
CA GLY A 167 10.91 25.63 -25.53
C GLY A 167 11.55 24.31 -26.04
N PRO A 168 12.61 24.41 -26.86
CA PRO A 168 13.36 23.27 -27.38
C PRO A 168 14.21 22.59 -26.29
N VAL A 169 14.36 21.26 -26.39
CA VAL A 169 14.98 20.38 -25.37
C VAL A 169 16.34 20.88 -24.87
N LEU A 170 17.22 21.34 -25.76
CA LEU A 170 18.56 21.84 -25.41
C LEU A 170 18.53 23.03 -24.44
N VAL A 171 17.54 23.92 -24.55
CA VAL A 171 17.37 25.05 -23.64
C VAL A 171 16.91 24.55 -22.27
N ARG A 172 16.11 23.48 -22.22
CA ARG A 172 15.61 22.89 -20.97
C ARG A 172 16.74 22.31 -20.13
N ASP A 173 17.64 21.56 -20.75
CA ASP A 173 18.79 20.95 -20.06
C ASP A 173 19.76 22.00 -19.53
N THR A 174 19.92 23.11 -20.25
CA THR A 174 20.76 24.22 -19.80
C THR A 174 20.14 24.92 -18.58
N VAL A 175 18.83 25.17 -18.62
CA VAL A 175 18.10 25.81 -17.51
C VAL A 175 18.08 24.93 -16.27
N SER A 176 17.84 23.62 -16.41
CA SER A 176 17.83 22.70 -15.28
C SER A 176 19.20 22.61 -14.60
N GLN A 177 20.27 22.50 -15.39
CA GLN A 177 21.64 22.44 -14.86
C GLN A 177 22.06 23.76 -14.20
N ALA A 178 21.67 24.90 -14.78
CA ALA A 178 21.92 26.21 -14.18
C ALA A 178 21.19 26.34 -12.83
N ALA A 179 19.91 25.93 -12.77
CA ALA A 179 19.13 25.96 -11.54
C ALA A 179 19.70 25.05 -10.44
N GLY A 180 20.16 23.85 -10.82
CA GLY A 180 20.81 22.94 -9.87
C GLY A 180 22.14 23.43 -9.32
N ASN A 181 22.87 24.26 -10.06
CA ASN A 181 24.18 24.79 -9.65
C ASN A 181 24.10 26.14 -8.92
N ASP A 182 22.94 26.79 -8.93
CA ASP A 182 22.74 28.06 -8.26
C ASP A 182 22.58 27.88 -6.74
N THR A 183 23.52 28.46 -5.98
CA THR A 183 23.53 28.42 -4.51
C THR A 183 22.29 29.09 -3.90
N ALA A 184 21.78 30.17 -4.50
CA ALA A 184 20.60 30.86 -3.98
C ALA A 184 19.35 29.97 -4.08
N ILE A 185 19.20 29.25 -5.19
CA ILE A 185 18.11 28.28 -5.39
C ILE A 185 18.25 27.11 -4.43
N GLN A 186 19.47 26.58 -4.24
CA GLN A 186 19.70 25.49 -3.29
C GLN A 186 19.33 25.88 -1.85
N LEU A 187 19.73 27.08 -1.40
CA LEU A 187 19.41 27.58 -0.06
C LEU A 187 17.91 27.81 0.11
N ALA A 188 17.27 28.47 -0.86
CA ALA A 188 15.83 28.68 -0.85
C ALA A 188 15.05 27.35 -0.81
N TYR A 189 15.50 26.34 -1.55
CA TYR A 189 14.89 25.02 -1.52
C TYR A 189 15.03 24.34 -0.15
N GLN A 190 16.20 24.42 0.49
CA GLN A 190 16.39 23.85 1.82
C GLN A 190 15.52 24.52 2.89
N GLU A 191 15.37 25.85 2.81
CA GLU A 191 14.50 26.61 3.70
C GLU A 191 13.03 26.24 3.48
N GLN A 192 12.60 26.18 2.22
CA GLN A 192 11.24 25.76 1.87
C GLN A 192 10.94 24.33 2.34
N LEU A 193 11.89 23.39 2.17
CA LEU A 193 11.74 22.02 2.64
C LEU A 193 11.59 21.97 4.16
N ARG A 194 12.41 22.74 4.90
CA ARG A 194 12.32 22.81 6.36
C ARG A 194 10.97 23.37 6.81
N ALA A 195 10.52 24.46 6.21
CA ALA A 195 9.23 25.08 6.52
C ALA A 195 8.06 24.12 6.23
N ALA A 196 8.05 23.48 5.06
CA ALA A 196 7.02 22.51 4.68
C ALA A 196 6.96 21.31 5.62
N VAL A 197 8.13 20.80 6.06
CA VAL A 197 8.18 19.69 7.01
C VAL A 197 7.70 20.13 8.40
N GLN A 198 8.10 21.31 8.88
CA GLN A 198 7.61 21.87 10.15
C GLN A 198 6.09 22.06 10.16
N GLU A 199 5.53 22.60 9.07
CA GLU A 199 4.08 22.75 8.91
C GLU A 199 3.37 21.38 8.90
N SER A 200 3.91 20.42 8.15
CA SER A 200 3.36 19.06 8.10
C SER A 200 3.40 18.38 9.46
N LEU A 201 4.47 18.55 10.24
CA LEU A 201 4.60 18.04 11.61
C LEU A 201 3.57 18.67 12.55
N ALA A 202 3.29 19.97 12.40
CA ALA A 202 2.32 20.69 13.23
C ALA A 202 0.86 20.27 12.92
N GLN A 203 0.56 19.93 11.66
CA GLN A 203 -0.76 19.49 11.23
C GLN A 203 -1.01 17.99 11.48
N ASN A 204 0.05 17.20 11.70
CA ASN A 204 -0.07 15.75 11.83
C ASN A 204 -0.53 15.35 13.25
N THR A 205 -1.75 14.82 13.36
CA THR A 205 -2.36 14.40 14.64
C THR A 205 -1.59 13.29 15.34
N ASP A 206 -0.87 12.45 14.59
CA ASP A 206 -0.11 11.33 15.15
C ASP A 206 1.28 11.74 15.65
N TYR A 207 1.75 12.95 15.28
CA TYR A 207 3.06 13.43 15.70
C TYR A 207 3.05 13.91 17.16
N SER A 208 4.01 13.43 17.95
CA SER A 208 4.31 14.01 19.25
C SER A 208 5.82 14.09 19.48
N SER A 209 6.28 15.23 19.99
CA SER A 209 7.70 15.48 20.27
C SER A 209 8.26 14.53 21.33
N THR A 210 7.41 14.00 22.21
CA THR A 210 7.77 13.02 23.24
C THR A 210 7.99 11.62 22.69
N ARG A 211 7.19 11.19 21.69
CA ARG A 211 7.37 9.88 21.03
C ARG A 211 8.49 9.90 20.01
N PHE A 212 8.73 11.05 19.37
CA PHE A 212 9.74 11.19 18.32
C PHE A 212 10.77 12.28 18.68
N PRO A 213 11.66 12.01 19.66
CA PRO A 213 12.62 13.01 20.13
C PRO A 213 13.67 13.40 19.08
N ASN A 214 14.01 12.49 18.15
CA ASN A 214 15.01 12.76 17.11
C ASN A 214 14.51 13.76 16.06
N THR A 215 13.25 13.64 15.64
CA THR A 215 12.62 14.60 14.72
C THR A 215 12.44 15.95 15.38
N ALA A 216 12.05 15.98 16.66
CA ALA A 216 11.96 17.22 17.41
C ALA A 216 13.32 17.94 17.42
N LYS A 217 14.41 17.26 17.82
CA LYS A 217 15.76 17.84 17.84
C LYS A 217 16.23 18.40 16.49
N TYR A 218 15.82 17.79 15.39
CA TYR A 218 16.22 18.21 14.05
C TYR A 218 15.46 19.45 13.56
N PHE A 219 14.15 19.53 13.82
CA PHE A 219 13.28 20.58 13.28
C PHE A 219 12.97 21.72 14.26
N THR A 220 13.28 21.58 15.56
CA THR A 220 13.09 22.65 16.57
C THR A 220 14.35 23.44 16.90
N LYS A 221 15.41 23.30 16.09
CA LYS A 221 16.62 24.12 16.17
C LYS A 221 16.47 25.46 15.48
#